data_AF-A0A0J6FN24-F1
#
_entry.id   AF-A0A0J6FN24-F1
#
_cell.length_a   1.000
_cell.length_b   1.000
_cell.length_c   1.000
_cell.angle_alpha   90.00
_cell.angle_beta   90.00
_cell.angle_gamma   90.00
#
_symmetry.space_group_name_H-M   'P 1'
#
loop_
_entity.id
_entity.type
_entity.pdbx_description
1 polymer ?
#
loop_
_entity_poly.entity_id
_entity_poly.type
_entity_poly.pdbx_seq_one_letter_code
_entity_poly.pdbx_strand_id
1 'polypeptide(L)'
;MASESPSGSPSIAETLSTAAPIDLPYRPKPGAALDKPSALNGPKSEPENDADDEENAGAGGEVAEMKRKKKKKKRKPGKSKKKPSGYEEYYVDTPMTPAEYEEEKKLYDEAIFKVPFRNSRYETKRRMNSERRDIFLKYLSYGGVNVGPKMFEGNDQKDLQRLDSEDIVTATAQTNIPEDRAHWDVDFEAVAKGFLSSVIPRFIGLETEQQVDLVTSTIKNFLNYVIYHDVCPEHRENIMAARTICDKAKDQLWKAQQANTAAPGDFNMACSTLFGGSYFGAYTGDQEWSKGLESAGMPGMTARKVVKFGIAGAGTYEQAERFRDLVHASRISGKLVHEDGFEILSITPASPEIKQFYREYAPDLNPLAKMRARAWRNPDLPAEDLPKGESPKYLTEDGSGNPAEFEIFIEDNLLKFYFVGMKIEAHVRELNSGIHYFDNVFAMYCAFHTVLPNEAMIGWKEPKDIRPDHLCWEAPYDSKEDMEETAVAEEEVE
;
A
#
# COMPACT_ATOMS: atom_id res chain seq x y z
N MET A 1 44.23 42.71 41.08
CA MET A 1 42.80 42.39 41.27
C MET A 1 42.42 41.47 40.13
N ALA A 2 42.35 40.17 40.42
CA ALA A 2 42.13 39.11 39.45
C ALA A 2 40.63 38.89 39.25
N SER A 3 40.24 38.71 38.00
CA SER A 3 38.88 38.45 37.52
C SER A 3 38.48 37.00 37.77
N GLU A 4 37.33 36.79 38.42
CA GLU A 4 36.69 35.48 38.57
C GLU A 4 35.97 35.06 37.28
N SER A 5 36.24 33.84 36.83
CA SER A 5 35.51 33.13 35.77
C SER A 5 34.37 32.31 36.38
N PRO A 6 33.20 32.19 35.74
CA PRO A 6 32.08 31.43 36.29
C PRO A 6 32.33 29.91 36.17
N SER A 7 31.95 29.19 37.22
CA SER A 7 32.08 27.75 37.39
C SER A 7 31.39 26.96 36.27
N GLY A 8 32.11 26.01 35.68
CA GLY A 8 31.57 25.06 34.71
C GLY A 8 30.58 24.09 35.35
N SER A 9 29.46 23.89 34.66
CA SER A 9 28.52 22.79 34.92
C SER A 9 29.23 21.44 34.73
N PRO A 10 28.96 20.41 35.56
CA PRO A 10 29.59 19.11 35.41
C PRO A 10 29.17 18.42 34.11
N SER A 11 30.08 17.66 33.53
CA SER A 11 29.85 16.85 32.33
C SER A 11 28.86 15.71 32.64
N ILE A 12 27.95 15.42 31.71
CA ILE A 12 26.95 14.33 31.78
C ILE A 12 27.61 12.96 32.07
N ALA A 13 28.88 12.79 31.67
CA ALA A 13 29.67 11.59 31.95
C ALA A 13 29.98 11.40 33.45
N GLU A 14 30.15 12.48 34.22
CA GLU A 14 30.46 12.41 35.66
C GLU A 14 29.22 12.03 36.49
N THR A 15 28.02 12.36 36.01
CA THR A 15 26.76 12.07 36.71
C THR A 15 26.33 10.61 36.58
N LEU A 16 26.73 9.91 35.50
CA LEU A 16 26.44 8.49 35.30
C LEU A 16 27.39 7.55 36.07
N SER A 17 28.58 8.03 36.45
CA SER A 17 29.59 7.21 37.16
C SER A 17 29.33 7.08 38.67
N THR A 18 28.42 7.89 39.24
CA THR A 18 28.12 7.91 40.69
C THR A 18 26.68 7.56 41.06
N ALA A 19 25.82 7.33 40.07
CA ALA A 19 24.42 6.96 40.29
C ALA A 19 24.28 5.45 40.57
N ALA A 20 23.55 5.10 41.64
CA ALA A 20 23.11 3.72 41.87
C ALA A 20 22.42 3.17 40.60
N PRO A 21 22.57 1.88 40.27
CA PRO A 21 21.94 1.30 39.10
C PRO A 21 20.43 1.51 39.16
N ILE A 22 19.89 2.27 38.20
CA ILE A 22 18.46 2.50 38.06
C ILE A 22 17.85 1.14 37.70
N ASP A 23 17.17 0.47 38.63
CA ASP A 23 16.42 -0.73 38.32
C ASP A 23 15.01 -0.33 37.85
N LEU A 24 14.61 -0.83 36.67
CA LEU A 24 13.27 -0.53 36.17
C LEU A 24 12.31 -1.52 36.85
N PRO A 25 11.16 -1.08 37.37
CA PRO A 25 10.28 -1.94 38.15
C PRO A 25 9.94 -3.23 37.40
N TYR A 26 9.94 -4.35 38.13
CA TYR A 26 9.44 -5.61 37.61
C TYR A 26 7.93 -5.52 37.40
N ARG A 27 7.47 -6.16 36.32
CA ARG A 27 6.07 -6.28 35.86
C ARG A 27 5.04 -6.17 37.01
N PRO A 28 4.02 -5.30 36.92
CA PRO A 28 2.86 -5.39 37.79
C PRO A 28 2.19 -6.76 37.62
N LYS A 29 2.01 -7.52 38.70
CA LYS A 29 1.30 -8.80 38.66
C LYS A 29 -0.16 -8.54 38.21
N PRO A 30 -0.69 -9.28 37.22
CA PRO A 30 -2.11 -9.17 36.87
C PRO A 30 -2.93 -9.69 38.07
N GLY A 31 -3.70 -8.81 38.71
CA GLY A 31 -4.51 -9.20 39.86
C GLY A 31 -5.14 -8.04 40.62
N ALA A 32 -6.16 -7.43 40.03
CA ALA A 32 -7.25 -6.80 40.78
C ALA A 32 -8.56 -6.98 39.99
N ALA A 33 -9.38 -7.89 40.54
CA ALA A 33 -10.77 -8.25 40.26
C ALA A 33 -11.50 -7.62 39.06
N LEU A 34 -12.03 -8.49 38.18
CA LEU A 34 -13.37 -8.41 37.59
C LEU A 34 -13.81 -9.84 37.19
N ASP A 35 -15.09 -10.12 37.41
CA ASP A 35 -15.72 -11.45 37.52
C ASP A 35 -15.58 -12.40 36.32
N LYS A 36 -15.41 -13.69 36.61
CA LYS A 36 -15.56 -14.78 35.64
C LYS A 36 -17.03 -15.14 35.44
N PRO A 37 -17.43 -15.58 34.24
CA PRO A 37 -18.39 -16.66 34.08
C PRO A 37 -17.74 -17.96 33.57
N SER A 38 -18.50 -19.03 33.79
CA SER A 38 -18.09 -20.43 33.90
C SER A 38 -17.74 -21.13 32.59
N ALA A 39 -16.89 -22.15 32.73
CA ALA A 39 -16.53 -23.12 31.71
C ALA A 39 -17.67 -24.10 31.35
N LEU A 40 -17.63 -24.61 30.12
CA LEU A 40 -18.24 -25.87 29.69
C LEU A 40 -17.21 -26.65 28.84
N ASN A 41 -16.75 -27.78 29.38
CA ASN A 41 -16.03 -28.86 28.67
C ASN A 41 -16.99 -29.55 27.67
N GLY A 42 -16.62 -30.18 26.55
CA GLY A 42 -15.42 -30.83 25.99
C GLY A 42 -15.83 -31.46 24.64
N PRO A 43 -15.22 -32.55 24.09
CA PRO A 43 -13.90 -33.15 24.29
C PRO A 43 -13.04 -33.20 23.00
N LYS A 44 -11.81 -33.71 23.18
CA LYS A 44 -10.69 -33.86 22.23
C LYS A 44 -10.90 -34.91 21.12
N SER A 45 -10.22 -34.73 19.99
CA SER A 45 -9.64 -35.81 19.18
C SER A 45 -8.36 -35.34 18.47
N GLU A 46 -7.31 -36.15 18.59
CA GLU A 46 -5.97 -35.99 18.01
C GLU A 46 -5.89 -36.44 16.53
N PRO A 47 -4.79 -36.15 15.80
CA PRO A 47 -4.69 -36.26 14.35
C PRO A 47 -4.02 -37.56 13.89
N GLU A 48 -4.37 -38.03 12.69
CA GLU A 48 -3.63 -39.07 11.96
C GLU A 48 -3.23 -38.58 10.57
N ASN A 49 -1.96 -38.84 10.25
CA ASN A 49 -1.37 -38.80 8.91
C ASN A 49 -1.91 -39.98 8.09
N ASP A 50 -1.89 -39.87 6.75
CA ASP A 50 -1.07 -40.77 5.94
C ASP A 50 -1.11 -40.40 4.45
N ALA A 51 0.05 -40.60 3.83
CA ALA A 51 0.25 -40.68 2.40
C ALA A 51 -0.25 -42.04 1.88
N ASP A 52 -0.59 -42.13 0.60
CA ASP A 52 0.10 -43.07 -0.30
C ASP A 52 -0.43 -43.00 -1.73
N ASP A 53 0.53 -43.30 -2.61
CA ASP A 53 0.49 -43.48 -4.05
C ASP A 53 -0.29 -44.74 -4.50
N GLU A 54 -0.57 -44.72 -5.81
CA GLU A 54 -0.44 -45.85 -6.75
C GLU A 54 -1.60 -46.78 -7.19
N GLU A 55 -1.54 -47.04 -8.50
CA GLU A 55 -2.09 -48.14 -9.32
C GLU A 55 -3.60 -48.10 -9.69
N ASN A 56 -4.06 -48.48 -10.89
CA ASN A 56 -3.48 -49.36 -11.91
C ASN A 56 -4.12 -49.10 -13.30
N ALA A 57 -3.32 -49.29 -14.35
CA ALA A 57 -3.73 -49.39 -15.74
C ALA A 57 -3.33 -50.77 -16.29
N GLY A 58 -4.19 -51.46 -17.03
CA GLY A 58 -3.77 -52.69 -17.70
C GLY A 58 -4.78 -53.39 -18.62
N ALA A 59 -4.44 -53.33 -19.92
CA ALA A 59 -4.72 -54.28 -21.02
C ALA A 59 -6.13 -54.32 -21.66
N GLY A 60 -6.31 -54.37 -22.99
CA GLY A 60 -5.36 -54.47 -24.11
C GLY A 60 -6.09 -54.86 -25.41
N GLY A 61 -5.50 -54.56 -26.57
CA GLY A 61 -5.96 -55.03 -27.88
C GLY A 61 -5.36 -54.27 -29.09
N GLU A 62 -4.24 -54.78 -29.63
CA GLU A 62 -3.58 -54.36 -30.90
C GLU A 62 -4.46 -54.60 -32.15
N VAL A 63 -4.21 -53.85 -33.26
CA VAL A 63 -3.67 -54.37 -34.56
C VAL A 63 -3.27 -53.22 -35.52
N ALA A 64 -2.00 -53.27 -35.97
CA ALA A 64 -1.35 -52.82 -37.23
C ALA A 64 -1.42 -51.36 -37.77
N GLU A 65 -0.24 -50.71 -37.79
CA GLU A 65 0.04 -49.40 -38.39
C GLU A 65 0.82 -49.53 -39.73
N MET A 66 0.25 -48.97 -40.82
CA MET A 66 0.89 -48.89 -42.14
C MET A 66 1.58 -47.52 -42.31
N LYS A 67 2.91 -47.53 -42.46
CA LYS A 67 3.76 -46.33 -42.61
C LYS A 67 3.39 -45.47 -43.83
N ARG A 68 3.07 -44.18 -43.61
CA ARG A 68 3.17 -43.13 -44.65
C ARG A 68 3.99 -41.92 -44.15
N LYS A 69 5.11 -41.67 -44.83
CA LYS A 69 6.10 -40.61 -44.57
C LYS A 69 5.46 -39.20 -44.63
N LYS A 70 5.48 -38.46 -43.51
CA LYS A 70 5.15 -37.02 -43.46
C LYS A 70 6.21 -36.20 -44.20
N LYS A 71 5.77 -35.40 -45.19
CA LYS A 71 6.57 -34.36 -45.87
C LYS A 71 7.05 -33.32 -44.84
N LYS A 72 8.35 -33.06 -44.79
CA LYS A 72 8.96 -31.98 -43.99
C LYS A 72 8.38 -30.63 -44.42
N LYS A 73 7.55 -30.01 -43.57
CA LYS A 73 7.19 -28.59 -43.69
C LYS A 73 8.45 -27.75 -43.48
N LYS A 74 8.80 -26.92 -44.47
CA LYS A 74 9.89 -25.95 -44.41
C LYS A 74 9.75 -25.09 -43.14
N ARG A 75 10.80 -25.06 -42.32
CA ARG A 75 10.90 -24.17 -41.14
C ARG A 75 10.81 -22.72 -41.64
N LYS A 76 9.87 -21.94 -41.07
CA LYS A 76 9.80 -20.50 -41.31
C LYS A 76 11.12 -19.84 -40.85
N PRO A 77 11.60 -18.79 -41.54
CA PRO A 77 12.83 -18.11 -41.17
C PRO A 77 12.68 -17.43 -39.80
N GLY A 78 13.82 -17.28 -39.12
CA GLY A 78 13.93 -16.98 -37.69
C GLY A 78 13.09 -15.81 -37.19
N LYS A 79 12.69 -15.92 -35.91
CA LYS A 79 12.08 -14.85 -35.10
C LYS A 79 12.69 -13.51 -35.48
N SER A 80 11.88 -12.64 -36.09
CA SER A 80 12.16 -11.21 -36.10
C SER A 80 12.50 -10.80 -34.66
N LYS A 81 13.57 -10.01 -34.49
CA LYS A 81 13.92 -9.43 -33.18
C LYS A 81 12.63 -8.89 -32.58
N LYS A 82 12.28 -9.32 -31.36
CA LYS A 82 11.06 -8.85 -30.69
C LYS A 82 11.12 -7.31 -30.73
N LYS A 83 10.12 -6.70 -31.37
CA LYS A 83 9.98 -5.23 -31.35
C LYS A 83 10.00 -4.76 -29.89
N PRO A 84 10.66 -3.63 -29.58
CA PRO A 84 10.69 -3.08 -28.23
C PRO A 84 9.27 -2.90 -27.70
N SER A 85 9.10 -3.08 -26.40
CA SER A 85 7.80 -3.02 -25.72
C SER A 85 7.32 -1.58 -25.53
N GLY A 86 8.25 -0.62 -25.51
CA GLY A 86 7.97 0.78 -25.22
C GLY A 86 8.07 1.13 -23.74
N TYR A 87 8.51 0.19 -22.89
CA TYR A 87 8.70 0.39 -21.45
C TYR A 87 10.19 0.30 -21.04
N GLU A 88 11.10 0.23 -22.00
CA GLU A 88 12.54 0.25 -21.72
C GLU A 88 12.99 1.65 -21.27
N GLU A 89 13.95 1.73 -20.35
CA GLU A 89 14.43 2.97 -19.71
C GLU A 89 14.87 4.07 -20.71
N TYR A 90 15.43 3.66 -21.85
CA TYR A 90 15.91 4.56 -22.91
C TYR A 90 15.00 4.58 -24.14
N TYR A 91 13.77 4.06 -24.02
CA TYR A 91 12.83 4.08 -25.13
C TYR A 91 12.35 5.51 -25.40
N VAL A 92 12.58 5.99 -26.61
CA VAL A 92 12.08 7.28 -27.10
C VAL A 92 11.16 7.00 -28.28
N ASP A 93 9.95 7.59 -28.25
CA ASP A 93 9.03 7.52 -29.38
C ASP A 93 9.66 8.13 -30.63
N THR A 94 9.46 7.50 -31.78
CA THR A 94 9.99 8.01 -33.06
C THR A 94 9.37 9.37 -33.35
N PRO A 95 10.17 10.37 -33.77
CA PRO A 95 9.69 11.72 -34.07
C PRO A 95 8.49 11.68 -35.02
N MET A 96 7.40 12.32 -34.61
CA MET A 96 6.16 12.37 -35.38
C MET A 96 6.37 13.25 -36.61
N THR A 97 5.94 12.76 -37.77
CA THR A 97 6.02 13.55 -38.99
C THR A 97 4.97 14.66 -38.99
N PRO A 98 5.21 15.81 -39.66
CA PRO A 98 4.25 16.91 -39.71
C PRO A 98 2.87 16.49 -40.26
N ALA A 99 2.84 15.55 -41.21
CA ALA A 99 1.59 15.02 -41.77
C ALA A 99 0.79 14.21 -40.74
N GLU A 100 1.46 13.32 -39.98
CA GLU A 100 0.84 12.59 -38.88
C GLU A 100 0.32 13.54 -37.78
N TYR A 101 1.07 14.61 -37.46
CA TYR A 101 0.63 15.60 -36.48
C TYR A 101 -0.61 16.38 -36.95
N GLU A 102 -0.69 16.75 -38.24
CA GLU A 102 -1.87 17.42 -38.79
C GLU A 102 -3.10 16.50 -38.85
N GLU A 103 -2.92 15.22 -39.18
CA GLU A 103 -3.98 14.20 -39.12
C GLU A 103 -4.46 13.99 -37.68
N GLU A 104 -3.53 13.85 -36.74
CA GLU A 104 -3.82 13.74 -35.32
C GLU A 104 -4.54 14.99 -34.81
N LYS A 105 -4.08 16.19 -35.15
CA LYS A 105 -4.71 17.46 -34.75
C LYS A 105 -6.14 17.61 -35.27
N LYS A 106 -6.41 17.24 -36.53
CA LYS A 106 -7.78 17.23 -37.10
C LYS A 106 -8.70 16.27 -36.37
N LEU A 107 -8.15 15.20 -35.81
CA LEU A 107 -8.91 14.22 -35.03
C LEU A 107 -9.28 14.74 -33.64
N TYR A 108 -8.57 15.76 -33.13
CA TYR A 108 -8.58 16.18 -31.71
C TYR A 108 -9.36 17.47 -31.40
N ASP A 109 -10.13 18.03 -32.34
CA ASP A 109 -10.90 19.29 -32.15
C ASP A 109 -12.04 19.22 -31.08
N GLU A 110 -12.36 18.04 -30.53
CA GLU A 110 -13.29 17.88 -29.40
C GLU A 110 -12.67 16.97 -28.32
N ALA A 111 -12.32 17.56 -27.16
CA ALA A 111 -11.37 17.00 -26.21
C ALA A 111 -11.89 15.78 -25.41
N ILE A 112 -13.16 15.80 -24.95
CA ILE A 112 -13.65 14.90 -23.89
C ILE A 112 -14.06 13.51 -24.42
N PHE A 113 -14.78 13.44 -25.54
CA PHE A 113 -15.37 12.17 -26.03
C PHE A 113 -14.37 11.21 -26.70
N LYS A 114 -13.12 11.64 -26.92
CA LYS A 114 -12.13 10.88 -27.71
C LYS A 114 -10.96 10.32 -26.90
N VAL A 115 -10.90 10.54 -25.57
CA VAL A 115 -9.94 9.86 -24.67
C VAL A 115 -9.97 8.33 -24.80
N PRO A 116 -11.13 7.67 -24.96
CA PRO A 116 -11.18 6.22 -25.01
C PRO A 116 -10.62 5.60 -26.29
N PHE A 117 -10.79 6.29 -27.42
CA PHE A 117 -10.13 5.93 -28.70
C PHE A 117 -8.60 5.97 -28.59
N ARG A 118 -8.08 6.92 -27.80
CA ARG A 118 -6.64 7.12 -27.61
C ARG A 118 -6.02 6.08 -26.68
N ASN A 119 -6.76 5.59 -25.68
CA ASN A 119 -6.35 4.42 -24.89
C ASN A 119 -6.18 3.18 -25.77
N SER A 120 -7.08 2.96 -26.74
CA SER A 120 -6.99 1.85 -27.70
C SER A 120 -5.76 1.96 -28.61
N ARG A 121 -5.42 3.17 -29.09
CA ARG A 121 -4.16 3.42 -29.82
C ARG A 121 -2.92 3.23 -28.96
N TYR A 122 -2.95 3.66 -27.70
CA TYR A 122 -1.87 3.45 -26.74
C TYR A 122 -1.64 1.96 -26.47
N GLU A 123 -2.69 1.18 -26.23
CA GLU A 123 -2.63 -0.29 -26.09
C GLU A 123 -2.12 -1.00 -27.35
N THR A 124 -2.43 -0.47 -28.53
CA THR A 124 -1.96 -1.04 -29.80
C THR A 124 -0.47 -0.72 -30.06
N LYS A 125 -0.04 0.51 -29.74
CA LYS A 125 1.35 0.97 -29.92
C LYS A 125 2.30 0.40 -28.84
N ARG A 126 1.81 0.21 -27.60
CA ARG A 126 2.60 -0.34 -26.48
C ARG A 126 2.29 -1.82 -26.28
N ARG A 127 3.30 -2.67 -26.31
CA ARG A 127 3.13 -4.10 -26.00
C ARG A 127 3.16 -4.30 -24.49
N MET A 128 2.04 -3.99 -23.83
CA MET A 128 1.87 -4.21 -22.39
C MET A 128 1.88 -5.70 -22.06
N ASN A 129 2.56 -6.06 -20.97
CA ASN A 129 2.34 -7.36 -20.34
C ASN A 129 0.99 -7.32 -19.58
N SER A 130 0.51 -8.49 -19.15
CA SER A 130 -0.78 -8.60 -18.46
C SER A 130 -0.87 -7.73 -17.21
N GLU A 131 0.24 -7.60 -16.48
CA GLU A 131 0.31 -6.86 -15.22
C GLU A 131 0.26 -5.34 -15.44
N ARG A 132 1.04 -4.78 -16.37
CA ARG A 132 0.96 -3.36 -16.74
C ARG A 132 -0.42 -3.02 -17.30
N ARG A 133 -1.02 -3.93 -18.06
CA ARG A 133 -2.37 -3.74 -18.59
C ARG A 133 -3.39 -3.63 -17.46
N ASP A 134 -3.34 -4.52 -16.47
CA ASP A 134 -4.24 -4.46 -15.30
C ASP A 134 -4.06 -3.16 -14.51
N ILE A 135 -2.82 -2.75 -14.25
CA ILE A 135 -2.50 -1.46 -13.61
C ILE A 135 -3.07 -0.28 -14.41
N PHE A 136 -2.86 -0.29 -15.73
CA PHE A 136 -3.32 0.76 -16.62
C PHE A 136 -4.85 0.87 -16.63
N LEU A 137 -5.56 -0.25 -16.77
CA LEU A 137 -7.02 -0.27 -16.76
C LEU A 137 -7.59 0.17 -15.41
N LYS A 138 -6.97 -0.22 -14.29
CA LYS A 138 -7.35 0.26 -12.95
C LYS A 138 -7.13 1.77 -12.82
N TYR A 139 -6.01 2.30 -13.33
CA TYR A 139 -5.75 3.75 -13.33
C TYR A 139 -6.80 4.51 -14.14
N LEU A 140 -7.14 4.02 -15.34
CA LEU A 140 -8.19 4.61 -16.18
C LEU A 140 -9.57 4.56 -15.51
N SER A 141 -9.92 3.40 -14.93
CA SER A 141 -11.17 3.20 -14.18
C SER A 141 -11.29 4.17 -13.02
N TYR A 142 -10.21 4.33 -12.26
CA TYR A 142 -10.12 5.30 -11.18
C TYR A 142 -10.25 6.75 -11.66
N GLY A 143 -9.72 7.05 -12.84
CA GLY A 143 -9.91 8.34 -13.52
C GLY A 143 -11.30 8.56 -14.13
N GLY A 144 -12.26 7.65 -13.91
CA GLY A 144 -13.64 7.78 -14.38
C GLY A 144 -13.92 7.16 -15.75
N VAL A 145 -12.93 6.53 -16.39
CA VAL A 145 -13.10 5.85 -17.68
C VAL A 145 -13.70 4.46 -17.46
N ASN A 146 -14.80 4.14 -18.11
CA ASN A 146 -15.35 2.78 -18.07
C ASN A 146 -14.41 1.83 -18.83
N VAL A 147 -13.94 0.77 -18.17
CA VAL A 147 -13.06 -0.26 -18.73
C VAL A 147 -13.80 -1.59 -18.74
N GLY A 148 -14.12 -2.11 -19.92
CA GLY A 148 -14.86 -3.37 -20.04
C GLY A 148 -15.05 -3.79 -21.49
N PRO A 149 -15.17 -5.10 -21.77
CA PRO A 149 -15.50 -5.58 -23.10
C PRO A 149 -16.89 -5.05 -23.48
N LYS A 150 -17.00 -4.41 -24.65
CA LYS A 150 -18.29 -4.05 -25.24
C LYS A 150 -19.03 -5.33 -25.66
N MET A 151 -19.69 -6.01 -24.70
CA MET A 151 -20.32 -7.31 -24.95
C MET A 151 -21.56 -7.24 -25.86
N PHE A 152 -22.02 -6.04 -26.23
CA PHE A 152 -23.25 -5.83 -26.99
C PHE A 152 -23.06 -5.25 -28.40
N GLU A 153 -21.83 -4.97 -28.84
CA GLU A 153 -21.58 -4.38 -30.18
C GLU A 153 -21.32 -5.41 -31.29
N GLY A 154 -21.32 -6.71 -31.00
CA GLY A 154 -21.47 -7.77 -32.01
C GLY A 154 -20.70 -7.59 -33.33
N ASN A 155 -19.43 -7.18 -33.29
CA ASN A 155 -18.67 -6.99 -34.52
C ASN A 155 -18.21 -8.35 -35.06
N ASP A 156 -18.86 -8.79 -36.13
CA ASP A 156 -18.53 -10.03 -36.82
C ASP A 156 -17.12 -9.89 -37.45
N GLN A 157 -16.31 -10.95 -37.41
CA GLN A 157 -14.90 -10.90 -37.83
C GLN A 157 -14.70 -10.55 -39.32
N LYS A 158 -15.78 -10.59 -40.11
CA LYS A 158 -15.85 -10.16 -41.51
C LYS A 158 -16.09 -8.66 -41.67
N ASP A 159 -16.77 -8.01 -40.73
CA ASP A 159 -17.02 -6.57 -40.76
C ASP A 159 -15.78 -5.78 -40.33
N LEU A 160 -15.00 -6.32 -39.39
CA LEU A 160 -13.66 -5.81 -39.04
C LEU A 160 -12.66 -5.86 -40.21
N GLN A 161 -12.88 -6.69 -41.24
CA GLN A 161 -11.99 -6.74 -42.42
C GLN A 161 -12.34 -5.67 -43.47
N ARG A 162 -13.50 -5.02 -43.34
CA ARG A 162 -13.98 -3.97 -44.26
C ARG A 162 -13.73 -2.56 -43.73
N LEU A 163 -13.51 -2.45 -42.43
CA LEU A 163 -13.20 -1.22 -41.72
C LEU A 163 -11.72 -0.86 -41.94
N ASP A 164 -11.41 0.44 -41.95
CA ASP A 164 -10.03 0.89 -41.98
C ASP A 164 -9.32 0.60 -40.64
N SER A 165 -8.01 0.80 -40.57
CA SER A 165 -7.25 0.54 -39.34
C SER A 165 -7.70 1.37 -38.13
N GLU A 166 -8.32 2.53 -38.34
CA GLU A 166 -8.81 3.44 -37.31
C GLU A 166 -10.21 3.05 -36.83
N ASP A 167 -11.08 2.66 -37.74
CA ASP A 167 -12.42 2.13 -37.46
C ASP A 167 -12.35 0.80 -36.69
N ILE A 168 -11.39 -0.08 -37.03
CA ILE A 168 -11.13 -1.31 -36.26
C ILE A 168 -10.71 -0.99 -34.83
N VAL A 169 -9.86 0.02 -34.63
CA VAL A 169 -9.38 0.45 -33.31
C VAL A 169 -10.49 1.07 -32.47
N THR A 170 -11.43 1.77 -33.12
CA THR A 170 -12.65 2.32 -32.49
C THR A 170 -13.62 1.22 -32.09
N ALA A 171 -13.88 0.28 -33.00
CA ALA A 171 -14.83 -0.80 -32.84
C ALA A 171 -14.36 -1.87 -31.83
N THR A 172 -13.06 -1.90 -31.52
CA THR A 172 -12.45 -2.80 -30.52
C THR A 172 -12.04 -2.08 -29.23
N ALA A 173 -12.27 -0.77 -29.12
CA ALA A 173 -11.91 0.01 -27.95
C ALA A 173 -12.65 -0.51 -26.70
N GLN A 174 -11.89 -0.98 -25.71
CA GLN A 174 -12.40 -1.52 -24.44
C GLN A 174 -12.61 -0.44 -23.37
N THR A 175 -12.43 0.83 -23.74
CA THR A 175 -12.57 1.97 -22.83
C THR A 175 -13.61 2.93 -23.40
N ASN A 176 -14.44 3.53 -22.55
CA ASN A 176 -15.36 4.61 -22.91
C ASN A 176 -15.53 5.60 -21.73
N ILE A 177 -15.84 6.87 -21.99
CA ILE A 177 -16.30 7.81 -20.96
C ILE A 177 -17.83 7.87 -21.03
N PRO A 178 -18.55 7.38 -20.00
CA PRO A 178 -20.00 7.50 -19.93
C PRO A 178 -20.48 8.95 -20.01
N GLU A 179 -21.65 9.20 -20.61
CA GLU A 179 -22.20 10.56 -20.78
C GLU A 179 -22.45 11.28 -19.44
N ASP A 180 -22.85 10.53 -18.40
CA ASP A 180 -23.02 11.02 -17.03
C ASP A 180 -21.71 11.50 -16.39
N ARG A 181 -20.55 11.18 -16.99
CA ARG A 181 -19.23 11.62 -16.53
C ARG A 181 -18.57 12.65 -17.43
N ALA A 182 -19.23 13.04 -18.53
CA ALA A 182 -18.68 14.00 -19.48
C ALA A 182 -18.46 15.40 -18.88
N HIS A 183 -19.16 15.72 -17.79
CA HIS A 183 -19.08 17.01 -17.09
C HIS A 183 -18.17 16.98 -15.85
N TRP A 184 -17.50 15.85 -15.58
CA TRP A 184 -16.58 15.75 -14.45
C TRP A 184 -15.35 16.61 -14.69
N ASP A 185 -14.84 17.21 -13.62
CA ASP A 185 -13.59 17.97 -13.68
C ASP A 185 -12.41 17.03 -13.96
N VAL A 186 -11.59 17.38 -14.96
CA VAL A 186 -10.42 16.60 -15.35
C VAL A 186 -9.20 17.08 -14.59
N ASP A 187 -8.74 16.27 -13.63
CA ASP A 187 -7.53 16.51 -12.85
C ASP A 187 -6.61 15.28 -12.81
N PHE A 188 -5.66 15.22 -13.75
CA PHE A 188 -4.64 14.17 -13.83
C PHE A 188 -3.73 14.13 -12.60
N GLU A 189 -3.42 15.28 -11.98
CA GLU A 189 -2.55 15.34 -10.80
C GLU A 189 -3.24 14.72 -9.59
N ALA A 190 -4.49 15.10 -9.31
CA ALA A 190 -5.27 14.53 -8.22
C ALA A 190 -5.48 13.03 -8.41
N VAL A 191 -5.87 12.60 -9.63
CA VAL A 191 -6.04 11.19 -9.97
C VAL A 191 -4.74 10.41 -9.78
N ALA A 192 -3.59 10.95 -10.24
CA ALA A 192 -2.30 10.30 -10.03
C ALA A 192 -1.92 10.21 -8.54
N LYS A 193 -2.15 11.26 -7.75
CA LYS A 193 -1.92 11.25 -6.30
C LYS A 193 -2.77 10.18 -5.63
N GLY A 194 -4.09 10.20 -5.82
CA GLY A 194 -4.98 9.27 -5.13
C GLY A 194 -4.78 7.83 -5.56
N PHE A 195 -4.58 7.59 -6.86
CA PHE A 195 -4.33 6.24 -7.35
C PHE A 195 -3.04 5.66 -6.77
N LEU A 196 -1.93 6.41 -6.82
CA LEU A 196 -0.63 5.91 -6.38
C LEU A 196 -0.51 5.82 -4.85
N SER A 197 -1.16 6.72 -4.11
CA SER A 197 -0.97 6.82 -2.65
C SER A 197 -2.06 6.18 -1.79
N SER A 198 -3.27 5.97 -2.32
CA SER A 198 -4.42 5.44 -1.57
C SER A 198 -4.90 4.11 -2.14
N VAL A 199 -5.02 4.01 -3.47
CA VAL A 199 -5.52 2.81 -4.15
C VAL A 199 -4.44 1.74 -4.23
N ILE A 200 -3.33 2.01 -4.91
CA ILE A 200 -2.31 1.00 -5.24
C ILE A 200 -1.83 0.18 -4.04
N PRO A 201 -1.50 0.77 -2.87
CA PRO A 201 -1.06 0.00 -1.70
C PRO A 201 -2.06 -1.06 -1.22
N ARG A 202 -3.35 -0.89 -1.52
CA ARG A 202 -4.43 -1.83 -1.15
C ARG A 202 -4.64 -2.94 -2.19
N PHE A 203 -4.30 -2.70 -3.46
CA PHE A 203 -4.59 -3.62 -4.57
C PHE A 203 -3.38 -4.39 -5.09
N ILE A 204 -2.17 -3.89 -4.84
CA ILE A 204 -0.93 -4.52 -5.31
C ILE A 204 -0.02 -4.67 -4.09
N GLY A 205 0.42 -5.90 -3.81
CA GLY A 205 1.47 -6.15 -2.84
C GLY A 205 2.77 -5.55 -3.35
N LEU A 206 3.13 -4.35 -2.88
CA LEU A 206 4.36 -3.64 -3.23
C LEU A 206 5.56 -4.22 -2.48
N GLU A 207 5.78 -5.53 -2.57
CA GLU A 207 6.82 -6.25 -1.81
C GLU A 207 8.23 -5.97 -2.33
N THR A 208 8.35 -5.57 -3.60
CA THR A 208 9.63 -5.32 -4.26
C THR A 208 9.68 -3.94 -4.93
N GLU A 209 10.88 -3.37 -4.99
CA GLU A 209 11.14 -2.11 -5.72
C GLU A 209 10.75 -2.21 -7.20
N GLN A 210 10.87 -3.40 -7.80
CA GLN A 210 10.50 -3.66 -9.19
C GLN A 210 8.99 -3.52 -9.42
N GLN A 211 8.15 -3.93 -8.47
CA GLN A 211 6.70 -3.73 -8.55
C GLN A 211 6.34 -2.24 -8.43
N VAL A 212 7.02 -1.50 -7.54
CA VAL A 212 6.85 -0.04 -7.44
C VAL A 212 7.24 0.64 -8.76
N ASP A 213 8.37 0.26 -9.36
CA ASP A 213 8.80 0.77 -10.67
C ASP A 213 7.81 0.39 -11.77
N LEU A 214 7.30 -0.85 -11.78
CA LEU A 214 6.31 -1.31 -12.75
C LEU A 214 5.06 -0.43 -12.74
N VAL A 215 4.50 -0.15 -11.56
CA VAL A 215 3.29 0.67 -11.42
C VAL A 215 3.56 2.11 -11.86
N THR A 216 4.58 2.74 -11.27
CA THR A 216 4.87 4.16 -11.50
C THR A 216 5.31 4.43 -12.95
N SER A 217 6.12 3.56 -13.54
CA SER A 217 6.55 3.67 -14.94
C SER A 217 5.40 3.45 -15.93
N THR A 218 4.42 2.60 -15.61
CA THR A 218 3.25 2.39 -16.47
C THR A 218 2.43 3.66 -16.62
N ILE A 219 2.09 4.29 -15.50
CA ILE A 219 1.31 5.53 -15.49
C ILE A 219 2.11 6.67 -16.12
N LYS A 220 3.40 6.81 -15.77
CA LYS A 220 4.26 7.84 -16.35
C LYS A 220 4.37 7.70 -17.86
N ASN A 221 4.52 6.47 -18.38
CA ASN A 221 4.62 6.23 -19.82
C ASN A 221 3.33 6.61 -20.55
N PHE A 222 2.16 6.35 -19.96
CA PHE A 222 0.89 6.81 -20.50
C PHE A 222 0.80 8.33 -20.53
N LEU A 223 1.14 9.02 -19.43
CA LEU A 223 1.15 10.47 -19.39
C LEU A 223 2.15 11.08 -20.39
N ASN A 224 3.31 10.45 -20.61
CA ASN A 224 4.25 10.86 -21.66
C ASN A 224 3.60 10.80 -23.04
N TYR A 225 2.88 9.71 -23.31
CA TYR A 225 2.18 9.50 -24.57
C TYR A 225 1.11 10.57 -24.81
N VAL A 226 0.32 10.91 -23.78
CA VAL A 226 -0.69 11.98 -23.83
C VAL A 226 -0.06 13.33 -24.20
N ILE A 227 1.09 13.67 -23.61
CA ILE A 227 1.82 14.92 -23.93
C ILE A 227 2.41 14.88 -25.34
N TYR A 228 3.02 13.75 -25.72
CA TYR A 228 3.70 13.60 -27.01
C TYR A 228 2.75 13.77 -28.19
N HIS A 229 1.52 13.26 -28.04
CA HIS A 229 0.46 13.34 -29.03
C HIS A 229 -0.45 14.57 -28.86
N ASP A 230 -0.10 15.51 -27.97
CA ASP A 230 -0.83 16.77 -27.75
C ASP A 230 -2.35 16.56 -27.56
N VAL A 231 -2.70 15.55 -26.77
CA VAL A 231 -4.07 14.99 -26.69
C VAL A 231 -5.08 15.95 -26.06
N CYS A 232 -4.67 16.64 -25.00
CA CYS A 232 -5.44 17.62 -24.24
C CYS A 232 -4.51 18.76 -23.80
N PRO A 233 -4.13 19.66 -24.74
CA PRO A 233 -3.19 20.74 -24.48
C PRO A 233 -3.65 21.68 -23.35
N GLU A 234 -4.96 21.81 -23.14
CA GLU A 234 -5.58 22.59 -22.07
C GLU A 234 -5.21 22.08 -20.66
N HIS A 235 -4.89 20.79 -20.51
CA HIS A 235 -4.49 20.18 -19.24
C HIS A 235 -2.99 19.90 -19.15
N ARG A 236 -2.18 20.42 -20.09
CA ARG A 236 -0.74 20.09 -20.21
C ARG A 236 0.04 20.32 -18.91
N GLU A 237 -0.21 21.42 -18.20
CA GLU A 237 0.45 21.72 -16.93
C GLU A 237 0.10 20.70 -15.85
N ASN A 238 -1.18 20.35 -15.75
CA ASN A 238 -1.68 19.36 -14.80
C ASN A 238 -1.17 17.93 -15.12
N ILE A 239 -1.03 17.57 -16.40
CA ILE A 239 -0.39 16.30 -16.81
C ILE A 239 1.10 16.28 -16.44
N MET A 240 1.81 17.41 -16.61
CA MET A 240 3.20 17.52 -16.19
C MET A 240 3.35 17.41 -14.66
N ALA A 241 2.41 17.97 -13.90
CA ALA A 241 2.34 17.77 -12.46
C ALA A 241 2.12 16.30 -12.11
N ALA A 242 1.18 15.61 -12.76
CA ALA A 242 0.94 14.18 -12.59
C ALA A 242 2.17 13.31 -12.89
N ARG A 243 2.94 13.63 -13.95
CA ARG A 243 4.23 12.96 -14.24
C ARG A 243 5.23 13.13 -13.10
N THR A 244 5.28 14.31 -12.51
CA THR A 244 6.15 14.60 -11.35
C THR A 244 5.72 13.79 -10.12
N ILE A 245 4.41 13.54 -9.96
CA ILE A 245 3.89 12.64 -8.91
C ILE A 245 4.35 11.20 -9.13
N CYS A 246 4.37 10.68 -10.36
CA CYS A 246 4.90 9.34 -10.64
C CYS A 246 6.38 9.21 -10.21
N ASP A 247 7.19 10.24 -10.44
CA ASP A 247 8.61 10.26 -10.02
C ASP A 247 8.76 10.29 -8.49
N LYS A 248 7.95 11.11 -7.81
CA LYS A 248 7.92 11.14 -6.34
C LYS A 248 7.43 9.82 -5.76
N ALA A 249 6.42 9.19 -6.37
CA ALA A 249 5.84 7.93 -5.93
C ALA A 249 6.84 6.79 -6.01
N LYS A 250 7.69 6.75 -7.05
CA LYS A 250 8.71 5.70 -7.19
C LYS A 250 9.64 5.62 -5.98
N ASP A 251 10.09 6.76 -5.47
CA ASP A 251 10.92 6.85 -4.27
C ASP A 251 10.11 6.64 -2.98
N GLN A 252 9.00 7.37 -2.82
CA GLN A 252 8.25 7.42 -1.56
C GLN A 252 7.48 6.13 -1.26
N LEU A 253 6.91 5.44 -2.25
CA LEU A 253 6.19 4.19 -2.02
C LEU A 253 7.13 3.10 -1.53
N TRP A 254 8.31 3.00 -2.13
CA TRP A 254 9.28 1.99 -1.73
C TRP A 254 9.85 2.26 -0.34
N LYS A 255 10.11 3.53 -0.02
CA LYS A 255 10.51 3.95 1.33
C LYS A 255 9.42 3.68 2.37
N ALA A 256 8.15 3.98 2.05
CA ALA A 256 7.02 3.72 2.94
C ALA A 256 6.86 2.22 3.24
N GLN A 257 7.02 1.35 2.23
CA GLN A 257 7.01 -0.10 2.45
C GLN A 257 8.14 -0.56 3.38
N GLN A 258 9.38 -0.10 3.14
CA GLN A 258 10.52 -0.46 3.97
C GLN A 258 10.38 0.04 5.40
N ALA A 259 9.85 1.26 5.58
CA ALA A 259 9.54 1.80 6.89
C ALA A 259 8.45 0.97 7.58
N ASN A 260 7.42 0.51 6.87
CA ASN A 260 6.34 -0.31 7.43
C ASN A 260 6.87 -1.64 7.96
N THR A 261 7.82 -2.27 7.25
CA THR A 261 8.48 -3.50 7.73
C THR A 261 9.42 -3.26 8.92
N ALA A 262 10.04 -2.08 9.02
CA ALA A 262 10.97 -1.76 10.10
C ALA A 262 10.31 -1.14 11.33
N ALA A 263 9.05 -0.71 11.23
CA ALA A 263 8.34 -0.03 12.30
C ALA A 263 7.91 -0.99 13.42
N PRO A 264 7.77 -0.49 14.67
CA PRO A 264 8.00 0.90 15.09
C PRO A 264 9.47 1.22 15.44
N GLY A 265 10.39 0.27 15.24
CA GLY A 265 11.78 0.37 15.71
C GLY A 265 11.96 -0.17 17.12
N ASP A 266 13.21 -0.42 17.52
CA ASP A 266 13.57 -1.09 18.77
C ASP A 266 13.16 -0.27 20.00
N PHE A 267 13.39 1.04 19.98
CA PHE A 267 13.08 1.94 21.09
C PHE A 267 11.58 2.05 21.33
N ASN A 268 10.81 2.28 20.27
CA ASN A 268 9.36 2.40 20.37
C ASN A 268 8.72 1.06 20.78
N MET A 269 9.22 -0.06 20.24
CA MET A 269 8.82 -1.40 20.66
C MET A 269 9.15 -1.66 22.14
N ALA A 270 10.35 -1.28 22.59
CA ALA A 270 10.77 -1.41 23.99
C ALA A 270 9.90 -0.57 24.94
N CYS A 271 9.54 0.66 24.55
CA CYS A 271 8.59 1.49 25.29
C CYS A 271 7.21 0.82 25.37
N SER A 272 6.68 0.30 24.26
CA SER A 272 5.39 -0.41 24.23
C SER A 272 5.41 -1.69 25.09
N THR A 273 6.50 -2.46 25.05
CA THR A 273 6.71 -3.65 25.89
C THR A 273 6.71 -3.32 27.38
N LEU A 274 7.33 -2.21 27.81
CA LEU A 274 7.51 -1.89 29.22
C LEU A 274 6.37 -1.07 29.84
N PHE A 275 5.81 -0.12 29.10
CA PHE A 275 4.93 0.93 29.66
C PHE A 275 3.50 0.88 29.13
N GLY A 276 3.16 -0.15 28.36
CA GLY A 276 1.83 -0.35 27.80
C GLY A 276 1.79 -0.06 26.30
N GLY A 277 0.93 -0.80 25.60
CA GLY A 277 0.86 -0.79 24.14
C GLY A 277 0.58 -2.17 23.56
N SER A 278 0.61 -2.29 22.24
CA SER A 278 0.35 -3.54 21.51
C SER A 278 1.39 -4.63 21.81
N TYR A 279 2.61 -4.25 22.20
CA TYR A 279 3.65 -5.22 22.56
C TYR A 279 3.69 -5.54 24.06
N PHE A 280 2.79 -4.96 24.86
CA PHE A 280 2.78 -5.17 26.30
C PHE A 280 2.32 -6.59 26.65
N GLY A 281 3.23 -7.38 27.22
CA GLY A 281 2.97 -8.79 27.54
C GLY A 281 2.87 -9.71 26.33
N ALA A 282 3.20 -9.22 25.13
CA ALA A 282 3.19 -10.00 23.89
C ALA A 282 4.43 -10.89 23.71
N TYR A 283 5.52 -10.59 24.43
CA TYR A 283 6.75 -11.39 24.36
C TYR A 283 6.55 -12.76 24.99
N THR A 284 6.58 -13.79 24.16
CA THR A 284 6.45 -15.19 24.56
C THR A 284 7.76 -15.95 24.46
N GLY A 285 8.84 -15.39 23.88
CA GLY A 285 10.08 -16.11 23.55
C GLY A 285 10.78 -16.85 24.71
N ASP A 286 10.50 -16.50 25.96
CA ASP A 286 10.99 -17.23 27.14
C ASP A 286 10.16 -18.49 27.46
N GLN A 287 9.04 -18.70 26.77
CA GLN A 287 8.12 -19.81 26.98
C GLN A 287 8.55 -21.04 26.17
N GLU A 288 8.50 -22.19 26.80
CA GLU A 288 8.91 -23.44 26.17
C GLU A 288 8.02 -23.83 24.98
N TRP A 289 6.73 -23.46 25.02
CA TRP A 289 5.79 -23.71 23.93
C TRP A 289 5.99 -22.81 22.71
N SER A 290 6.71 -21.70 22.83
CA SER A 290 6.97 -20.77 21.72
C SER A 290 8.30 -21.01 21.02
N LYS A 291 9.02 -22.08 21.36
CA LYS A 291 10.27 -22.45 20.68
C LYS A 291 9.97 -22.72 19.19
N GLY A 292 10.52 -21.89 18.31
CA GLY A 292 10.32 -21.98 16.85
C GLY A 292 9.21 -21.09 16.30
N LEU A 293 8.46 -20.37 17.15
CA LEU A 293 7.55 -19.30 16.73
C LEU A 293 8.26 -17.95 16.83
N GLU A 294 7.96 -17.04 15.89
CA GLU A 294 8.36 -15.64 16.03
C GLU A 294 7.65 -15.04 17.25
N SER A 295 8.42 -14.53 18.22
CA SER A 295 7.85 -13.85 19.38
C SER A 295 7.61 -12.39 19.03
N ALA A 296 6.39 -11.91 19.23
CA ALA A 296 6.10 -10.48 19.11
C ALA A 296 6.73 -9.72 20.29
N GLY A 297 7.32 -8.56 20.02
CA GLY A 297 7.91 -7.69 21.05
C GLY A 297 9.32 -8.09 21.49
N MET A 298 9.78 -7.48 22.58
CA MET A 298 11.19 -7.54 23.01
C MET A 298 11.34 -8.20 24.40
N PRO A 299 12.42 -8.96 24.67
CA PRO A 299 12.71 -9.45 26.02
C PRO A 299 12.82 -8.28 27.01
N GLY A 300 12.25 -8.42 28.20
CA GLY A 300 12.15 -7.32 29.17
C GLY A 300 13.51 -6.71 29.55
N MET A 301 14.57 -7.52 29.69
CA MET A 301 15.91 -7.00 30.00
C MET A 301 16.50 -6.18 28.84
N THR A 302 16.29 -6.62 27.60
CA THR A 302 16.70 -5.88 26.40
C THR A 302 15.93 -4.57 26.30
N ALA A 303 14.60 -4.61 26.48
CA ALA A 303 13.76 -3.42 26.45
C ALA A 303 14.20 -2.38 27.49
N ARG A 304 14.54 -2.82 28.71
CA ARG A 304 15.06 -1.95 29.77
C ARG A 304 16.37 -1.28 29.36
N LYS A 305 17.27 -2.02 28.69
CA LYS A 305 18.54 -1.47 28.20
C LYS A 305 18.27 -0.43 27.11
N VAL A 306 17.48 -0.78 26.09
CA VAL A 306 17.14 0.11 24.96
C VAL A 306 16.54 1.42 25.44
N VAL A 307 15.54 1.38 26.34
CA VAL A 307 14.90 2.59 26.87
C VAL A 307 15.88 3.47 27.65
N LYS A 308 16.69 2.90 28.55
CA LYS A 308 17.65 3.68 29.35
C LYS A 308 18.67 4.40 28.47
N PHE A 309 19.26 3.69 27.51
CA PHE A 309 20.23 4.28 26.59
C PHE A 309 19.58 5.28 25.64
N GLY A 310 18.36 5.00 25.16
CA GLY A 310 17.61 5.91 24.32
C GLY A 310 17.31 7.24 24.99
N ILE A 311 16.84 7.21 26.24
CA ILE A 311 16.54 8.42 27.01
C ILE A 311 17.83 9.15 27.41
N ALA A 312 18.89 8.44 27.80
CA ALA A 312 20.17 9.06 28.15
C ALA A 312 20.86 9.72 26.94
N GLY A 313 20.70 9.15 25.74
CA GLY A 313 21.31 9.64 24.51
C GLY A 313 20.50 10.72 23.79
N ALA A 314 19.21 10.47 23.53
CA ALA A 314 18.36 11.38 22.76
C ALA A 314 17.45 12.27 23.63
N GLY A 315 17.17 11.88 24.87
CA GLY A 315 16.36 12.69 25.78
C GLY A 315 17.06 13.99 26.18
N THR A 316 16.26 15.02 26.49
CA THR A 316 16.76 16.19 27.21
C THR A 316 17.16 15.82 28.64
N TYR A 317 18.01 16.63 29.26
CA TYR A 317 18.42 16.43 30.66
C TYR A 317 17.21 16.34 31.60
N GLU A 318 16.23 17.24 31.41
CA GLU A 318 14.99 17.28 32.19
C GLU A 318 14.15 16.01 32.01
N GLN A 319 14.01 15.50 30.78
CA GLN A 319 13.33 14.23 30.51
C GLN A 319 14.06 13.05 31.17
N ALA A 320 15.40 13.02 31.12
CA ALA A 320 16.20 11.95 31.71
C ALA A 320 16.14 11.95 33.24
N GLU A 321 16.23 13.12 33.89
CA GLU A 321 16.06 13.25 35.34
C GLU A 321 14.65 12.87 35.78
N ARG A 322 13.63 13.40 35.11
CA ARG A 322 12.23 13.08 35.42
C ARG A 322 11.96 11.59 35.25
N PHE A 323 12.50 10.98 34.20
CA PHE A 323 12.43 9.52 34.00
C PHE A 323 13.09 8.76 35.15
N ARG A 324 14.33 9.10 35.51
CA ARG A 324 15.06 8.48 36.64
C ARG A 324 14.24 8.54 37.92
N ASP A 325 13.71 9.71 38.27
CA ASP A 325 13.00 9.94 39.52
C ASP A 325 11.67 9.17 39.56
N LEU A 326 10.94 9.15 38.44
CA LEU A 326 9.71 8.36 38.30
C LEU A 326 9.97 6.86 38.37
N VAL A 327 11.09 6.38 37.83
CA VAL A 327 11.50 4.98 37.91
C VAL A 327 11.83 4.60 39.35
N HIS A 328 12.64 5.38 40.06
CA HIS A 328 12.97 5.14 41.46
C HIS A 328 11.72 5.16 42.36
N ALA A 329 10.76 6.03 42.06
CA ALA A 329 9.48 6.08 42.75
C ALA A 329 8.50 4.97 42.34
N SER A 330 8.83 4.13 41.35
CA SER A 330 7.91 3.15 40.74
C SER A 330 6.60 3.76 40.23
N ARG A 331 6.66 4.97 39.65
CA ARG A 331 5.52 5.75 39.14
C ARG A 331 5.59 6.02 37.64
N ILE A 332 6.55 5.45 36.93
CA ILE A 332 6.66 5.56 35.47
C ILE A 332 5.48 4.84 34.79
N SER A 333 4.81 5.51 33.85
CA SER A 333 3.65 4.95 33.13
C SER A 333 3.48 5.62 31.77
N GLY A 334 3.01 4.85 30.78
CA GLY A 334 2.60 5.36 29.48
C GLY A 334 1.08 5.55 29.38
N LYS A 335 0.64 6.60 28.69
CA LYS A 335 -0.76 6.82 28.30
C LYS A 335 -0.88 6.95 26.79
N LEU A 336 -2.02 6.56 26.24
CA LEU A 336 -2.37 6.80 24.84
C LEU A 336 -2.78 8.28 24.70
N VAL A 337 -2.14 9.01 23.80
CA VAL A 337 -2.41 10.44 23.58
C VAL A 337 -3.06 10.70 22.23
N HIS A 338 -2.82 9.84 21.24
CA HIS A 338 -3.46 9.95 19.92
C HIS A 338 -3.53 8.57 19.23
N GLU A 339 -4.62 8.31 18.50
CA GLU A 339 -4.94 6.98 17.96
C GLU A 339 -4.86 6.89 16.43
N ASP A 340 -5.01 8.00 15.71
CA ASP A 340 -5.18 7.93 14.25
C ASP A 340 -3.84 7.90 13.51
N GLY A 341 -2.87 8.67 13.97
CA GLY A 341 -1.56 8.72 13.36
C GLY A 341 -0.89 10.08 13.39
N PHE A 342 0.16 10.22 12.60
CA PHE A 342 0.91 11.46 12.56
C PHE A 342 1.59 11.69 11.21
N GLU A 343 1.84 12.96 10.92
CA GLU A 343 2.61 13.40 9.76
C GLU A 343 3.98 13.91 10.21
N ILE A 344 5.03 13.45 9.53
CA ILE A 344 6.42 13.85 9.81
C ILE A 344 6.66 15.29 9.34
N LEU A 345 7.07 16.17 10.25
CA LEU A 345 7.40 17.56 9.95
C LEU A 345 8.90 17.78 9.73
N SER A 346 9.74 17.16 10.56
CA SER A 346 11.20 17.28 10.43
C SER A 346 11.90 16.08 11.05
N ILE A 347 13.05 15.74 10.49
CA ILE A 347 13.93 14.66 10.97
C ILE A 347 15.27 15.27 11.35
N THR A 348 15.76 14.93 12.53
CA THR A 348 17.07 15.33 13.06
C THR A 348 17.90 14.09 13.35
N PRO A 349 18.92 13.77 12.52
CA PRO A 349 19.80 12.63 12.72
C PRO A 349 20.54 12.68 14.07
N ALA A 350 20.99 11.53 14.55
CA ALA A 350 21.77 11.45 15.78
C ALA A 350 23.09 12.23 15.63
N SER A 351 23.41 13.05 16.63
CA SER A 351 24.64 13.84 16.63
C SER A 351 25.90 12.97 16.76
N PRO A 352 27.09 13.45 16.37
CA PRO A 352 28.34 12.71 16.55
C PRO A 352 28.59 12.28 18.00
N GLU A 353 28.18 13.10 18.96
CA GLU A 353 28.30 12.84 20.40
C GLU A 353 27.42 11.67 20.83
N ILE A 354 26.16 11.63 20.36
CA ILE A 354 25.24 10.51 20.61
C ILE A 354 25.80 9.23 19.99
N LYS A 355 26.29 9.30 18.75
CA LYS A 355 26.91 8.14 18.07
C LYS A 355 28.14 7.65 18.83
N GLN A 356 28.95 8.55 19.38
CA GLN A 356 30.09 8.19 20.22
C GLN A 356 29.67 7.53 21.53
N PHE A 357 28.67 8.09 22.22
CA PHE A 357 28.11 7.53 23.44
C PHE A 357 27.65 6.08 23.25
N TYR A 358 26.92 5.79 22.16
CA TYR A 358 26.51 4.42 21.86
C TYR A 358 27.70 3.51 21.56
N ARG A 359 28.70 3.96 20.78
CA ARG A 359 29.90 3.16 20.49
C ARG A 359 30.69 2.78 21.75
N GLU A 360 30.71 3.65 22.75
CA GLU A 360 31.45 3.44 23.99
C GLU A 360 30.68 2.57 25.00
N TYR A 361 29.39 2.83 25.18
CA TYR A 361 28.62 2.25 26.30
C TYR A 361 27.57 1.21 25.87
N ALA A 362 27.14 1.19 24.60
CA ALA A 362 26.15 0.25 24.08
C ALA A 362 26.35 -0.04 22.57
N PRO A 363 27.49 -0.64 22.18
CA PRO A 363 27.84 -0.87 20.77
C PRO A 363 26.89 -1.86 20.06
N ASP A 364 26.11 -2.62 20.83
CA ASP A 364 25.07 -3.52 20.35
C ASP A 364 23.74 -2.83 20.03
N LEU A 365 23.58 -1.54 20.36
CA LEU A 365 22.37 -0.77 20.12
C LEU A 365 22.55 0.29 19.02
N ASN A 366 21.45 0.66 18.37
CA ASN A 366 21.45 1.72 17.38
C ASN A 366 21.27 3.10 18.06
N PRO A 367 22.09 4.12 17.70
CA PRO A 367 21.87 5.48 18.15
C PRO A 367 20.49 6.00 17.75
N LEU A 368 19.87 6.82 18.60
CA LEU A 368 18.56 7.39 18.31
C LEU A 368 18.67 8.80 17.73
N ALA A 369 17.85 9.01 16.72
CA ALA A 369 17.53 10.29 16.10
C ALA A 369 16.18 10.81 16.62
N LYS A 370 15.87 12.06 16.27
CA LYS A 370 14.60 12.71 16.64
C LYS A 370 13.75 13.01 15.42
N MET A 371 12.46 12.85 15.58
CA MET A 371 11.45 13.17 14.59
C MET A 371 10.40 14.07 15.23
N ARG A 372 10.17 15.24 14.64
CA ARG A 372 8.98 16.05 14.96
C ARG A 372 7.86 15.64 14.03
N ALA A 373 6.70 15.42 14.62
CA ALA A 373 5.49 15.07 13.91
C ALA A 373 4.30 15.87 14.44
N ARG A 374 3.24 15.95 13.65
CA ARG A 374 1.94 16.48 14.08
C ARG A 374 0.88 15.41 13.96
N ALA A 375 -0.14 15.46 14.80
CA ALA A 375 -1.31 14.61 14.71
C ALA A 375 -1.91 14.70 13.30
N TRP A 376 -2.24 13.53 12.76
CA TRP A 376 -2.80 13.41 11.43
C TRP A 376 -3.85 12.30 11.47
N ARG A 377 -5.02 12.61 10.91
CA ARG A 377 -6.13 11.68 10.77
C ARG A 377 -6.33 11.39 9.29
N ASN A 378 -6.52 10.10 8.97
CA ASN A 378 -6.79 9.69 7.61
C ASN A 378 -8.10 10.33 7.09
N PRO A 379 -8.07 11.05 5.95
CA PRO A 379 -9.26 11.65 5.36
C PRO A 379 -10.35 10.65 4.93
N ASP A 380 -10.01 9.37 4.77
CA ASP A 380 -10.95 8.30 4.43
C ASP A 380 -11.83 7.90 5.63
N LEU A 381 -11.43 8.28 6.85
CA LEU A 381 -12.23 8.02 8.04
C LEU A 381 -13.42 8.97 8.10
N PRO A 382 -14.59 8.50 8.57
CA PRO A 382 -15.72 9.37 8.80
C PRO A 382 -15.36 10.46 9.82
N ALA A 383 -16.05 11.60 9.69
CA ALA A 383 -15.99 12.66 10.67
C ALA A 383 -16.30 12.11 12.07
N GLU A 384 -15.56 12.59 13.07
CA GLU A 384 -15.80 12.18 14.46
C GLU A 384 -17.18 12.66 14.91
N ASP A 385 -17.96 11.76 15.50
CA ASP A 385 -19.25 12.09 16.11
C ASP A 385 -19.02 12.75 17.46
N LEU A 386 -18.73 14.06 17.41
CA LEU A 386 -18.42 14.86 18.59
C LEU A 386 -19.67 15.62 19.09
N PRO A 387 -19.91 15.64 20.41
CA PRO A 387 -20.88 16.53 21.01
C PRO A 387 -20.62 18.00 20.65
N LYS A 388 -21.68 18.81 20.61
CA LYS A 388 -21.57 20.25 20.33
C LYS A 388 -20.65 20.93 21.36
N GLY A 389 -19.58 21.55 20.87
CA GLY A 389 -18.62 22.29 21.69
C GLY A 389 -17.38 21.48 22.08
N GLU A 390 -17.31 20.20 21.73
CA GLU A 390 -16.08 19.42 21.83
C GLU A 390 -15.23 19.58 20.57
N SER A 391 -13.91 19.68 20.75
CA SER A 391 -12.95 19.68 19.67
C SER A 391 -12.39 18.27 19.45
N PRO A 392 -12.06 17.90 18.21
CA PRO A 392 -11.40 16.65 17.92
C PRO A 392 -10.13 16.44 18.74
N LYS A 393 -9.87 15.19 19.16
CA LYS A 393 -8.73 14.85 20.03
C LYS A 393 -7.36 15.07 19.38
N TYR A 394 -7.30 15.17 18.05
CA TYR A 394 -6.06 15.45 17.32
C TYR A 394 -5.66 16.93 17.38
N LEU A 395 -6.53 17.81 17.87
CA LEU A 395 -6.21 19.23 18.08
C LEU A 395 -5.60 19.45 19.46
N THR A 396 -4.84 20.53 19.55
CA THR A 396 -4.25 21.06 20.78
C THR A 396 -5.34 21.49 21.77
N GLU A 397 -5.11 21.17 23.05
CA GLU A 397 -6.02 21.54 24.16
C GLU A 397 -6.02 23.05 24.46
N ASP A 398 -5.10 23.82 23.87
CA ASP A 398 -4.97 25.27 24.08
C ASP A 398 -6.04 26.10 23.35
N GLY A 399 -6.93 25.44 22.59
CA GLY A 399 -7.99 26.08 21.83
C GLY A 399 -7.51 26.82 20.58
N SER A 400 -6.24 26.68 20.19
CA SER A 400 -5.68 27.30 18.98
C SER A 400 -6.21 26.66 17.69
N GLY A 401 -6.79 25.46 17.78
CA GLY A 401 -7.25 24.68 16.63
C GLY A 401 -6.10 24.08 15.81
N ASN A 402 -4.87 24.12 16.33
CA ASN A 402 -3.72 23.50 15.67
C ASN A 402 -3.63 22.01 16.03
N PRO A 403 -3.15 21.13 15.14
CA PRO A 403 -2.88 19.74 15.47
C PRO A 403 -1.83 19.60 16.60
N ALA A 404 -1.98 18.61 17.46
CA ALA A 404 -0.99 18.30 18.50
C ALA A 404 0.36 17.92 17.87
N GLU A 405 1.47 18.32 18.48
CA GLU A 405 2.82 17.98 18.02
C GLU A 405 3.51 16.98 18.95
N PHE A 406 4.34 16.13 18.37
CA PHE A 406 5.05 15.06 19.05
C PHE A 406 6.54 15.10 18.69
N GLU A 407 7.41 14.86 19.67
CA GLU A 407 8.83 14.54 19.46
C GLU A 407 9.02 13.05 19.72
N ILE A 408 9.28 12.29 18.67
CA ILE A 408 9.41 10.83 18.66
C ILE A 408 10.88 10.46 18.43
N PHE A 409 11.36 9.46 19.17
CA PHE A 409 12.69 8.91 18.94
C PHE A 409 12.63 7.69 18.01
N ILE A 410 13.61 7.60 17.12
CA ILE A 410 13.72 6.48 16.18
C ILE A 410 15.19 6.19 15.86
N GLU A 411 15.53 4.96 15.52
CA GLU A 411 16.92 4.57 15.26
C GLU A 411 17.47 5.29 14.02
N ASP A 412 18.70 5.82 14.12
CA ASP A 412 19.36 6.61 13.08
C ASP A 412 19.51 5.83 11.77
N ASN A 413 19.72 4.50 11.85
CA ASN A 413 19.84 3.62 10.70
C ASN A 413 18.51 3.42 9.94
N LEU A 414 17.36 3.65 10.57
CA LEU A 414 16.03 3.55 9.96
C LEU A 414 15.63 4.82 9.22
N LEU A 415 16.27 5.97 9.51
CA LEU A 415 15.95 7.26 8.89
C LEU A 415 15.99 7.26 7.37
N LYS A 416 16.78 6.37 6.75
CA LYS A 416 16.82 6.20 5.29
C LYS A 416 15.46 5.83 4.67
N PHE A 417 14.53 5.30 5.46
CA PHE A 417 13.18 4.94 5.03
C PHE A 417 12.14 6.02 5.34
N TYR A 418 12.44 6.95 6.24
CA TYR A 418 11.51 8.02 6.64
C TYR A 418 11.80 9.31 5.86
N PHE A 419 10.76 10.10 5.60
CA PHE A 419 10.88 11.37 4.89
C PHE A 419 9.83 12.37 5.37
N VAL A 420 10.12 13.67 5.18
CA VAL A 420 9.21 14.75 5.57
C VAL A 420 7.90 14.68 4.76
N GLY A 421 6.77 14.88 5.45
CA GLY A 421 5.41 14.79 4.92
C GLY A 421 4.81 13.39 4.92
N MET A 422 5.62 12.35 5.17
CA MET A 422 5.13 10.98 5.32
C MET A 422 4.08 10.91 6.43
N LYS A 423 3.00 10.18 6.16
CA LYS A 423 1.89 9.99 7.09
C LYS A 423 1.90 8.55 7.57
N ILE A 424 1.70 8.35 8.87
CA ILE A 424 1.80 7.05 9.51
C ILE A 424 0.56 6.87 10.37
N GLU A 425 -0.24 5.84 10.09
CA GLU A 425 -1.31 5.40 10.99
C GLU A 425 -0.70 4.53 12.08
N ALA A 426 -0.73 5.06 13.30
CA ALA A 426 -0.18 4.41 14.48
C ALA A 426 -0.74 5.05 15.74
N HIS A 427 -0.69 4.31 16.84
CA HIS A 427 -1.00 4.84 18.15
C HIS A 427 0.20 5.62 18.68
N VAL A 428 0.00 6.88 19.08
CA VAL A 428 1.01 7.70 19.76
C VAL A 428 0.74 7.69 21.26
N ARG A 429 1.79 7.38 22.01
CA ARG A 429 1.76 7.28 23.47
C ARG A 429 2.78 8.24 24.08
N GLU A 430 2.48 8.68 25.29
CA GLU A 430 3.34 9.58 26.06
C GLU A 430 3.67 8.93 27.41
N LEU A 431 4.96 8.86 27.74
CA LEU A 431 5.39 8.57 29.10
C LEU A 431 5.17 9.79 29.98
N ASN A 432 4.80 9.60 31.25
CA ASN A 432 4.67 10.71 32.21
C ASN A 432 6.01 11.42 32.53
N SER A 433 7.12 11.03 31.90
CA SER A 433 8.38 11.75 31.79
C SER A 433 8.46 12.75 30.61
N GLY A 434 7.42 12.85 29.77
CA GLY A 434 7.36 13.76 28.62
C GLY A 434 8.01 13.22 27.35
N ILE A 435 8.06 11.90 27.18
CA ILE A 435 8.67 11.25 26.01
C ILE A 435 7.58 10.58 25.19
N HIS A 436 7.54 10.85 23.89
CA HIS A 436 6.59 10.22 22.98
C HIS A 436 7.22 8.99 22.31
N TYR A 437 6.40 7.96 22.17
CA TYR A 437 6.69 6.77 21.37
C TYR A 437 5.44 6.38 20.61
N PHE A 438 5.59 5.63 19.53
CA PHE A 438 4.45 5.13 18.77
C PHE A 438 4.47 3.61 18.70
N ASP A 439 3.30 3.01 18.61
CA ASP A 439 3.16 1.58 18.39
C ASP A 439 1.93 1.27 17.54
N ASN A 440 1.68 -0.01 17.30
CA ASN A 440 0.51 -0.45 16.54
C ASN A 440 0.40 0.20 15.15
N VAL A 441 1.47 0.09 14.34
CA VAL A 441 1.47 0.67 13.00
C VAL A 441 0.53 -0.10 12.08
N PHE A 442 -0.44 0.60 11.50
CA PHE A 442 -1.42 0.03 10.60
C PHE A 442 -1.04 0.22 9.13
N ALA A 443 -0.62 1.46 8.80
CA ALA A 443 -0.32 1.85 7.43
C ALA A 443 0.65 3.02 7.39
N MET A 444 1.35 3.15 6.27
CA MET A 444 2.25 4.25 5.97
C MET A 444 1.97 4.79 4.58
N TYR A 445 1.90 6.12 4.46
CA TYR A 445 1.52 6.79 3.23
C TYR A 445 2.55 7.84 2.79
N CYS A 446 2.59 8.05 1.47
CA CYS A 446 3.41 9.08 0.85
C CYS A 446 3.01 10.50 1.30
N ALA A 447 3.88 11.47 1.05
CA ALA A 447 3.63 12.85 1.45
C ALA A 447 2.42 13.47 0.74
N PHE A 448 2.17 13.03 -0.49
CA PHE A 448 1.04 13.45 -1.32
C PHE A 448 -0.20 12.57 -1.15
N HIS A 449 -0.33 11.82 -0.05
CA HIS A 449 -1.51 10.99 0.21
C HIS A 449 -2.80 11.80 0.05
N THR A 450 -3.65 11.32 -0.86
CA THR A 450 -4.89 12.00 -1.26
C THR A 450 -5.96 10.93 -1.41
N VAL A 451 -7.09 11.12 -0.76
CA VAL A 451 -8.28 10.27 -0.92
C VAL A 451 -9.24 10.99 -1.85
N LEU A 452 -9.72 10.32 -2.89
CA LEU A 452 -10.73 10.88 -3.79
C LEU A 452 -12.04 10.10 -3.70
N PRO A 453 -13.20 10.76 -3.90
CA PRO A 453 -14.49 10.06 -4.01
C PRO A 453 -14.51 8.96 -5.08
N ASN A 454 -13.64 9.06 -6.09
CA ASN A 454 -13.44 8.05 -7.13
C ASN A 454 -13.11 6.66 -6.58
N GLU A 455 -12.55 6.56 -5.37
CA GLU A 455 -12.29 5.27 -4.71
C GLU A 455 -13.57 4.45 -4.51
N ALA A 456 -14.69 5.12 -4.18
CA ALA A 456 -15.99 4.48 -4.01
C ALA A 456 -16.57 3.94 -5.34
N MET A 457 -16.07 4.43 -6.48
CA MET A 457 -16.49 3.99 -7.80
C MET A 457 -15.74 2.74 -8.28
N ILE A 458 -14.66 2.34 -7.60
CA ILE A 458 -13.90 1.14 -7.96
C ILE A 458 -14.78 -0.09 -7.69
N GLY A 459 -15.13 -0.82 -8.76
CA GLY A 459 -15.99 -2.00 -8.66
C GLY A 459 -17.47 -1.69 -8.43
N TRP A 460 -17.86 -0.42 -8.48
CA TRP A 460 -19.27 -0.02 -8.43
C TRP A 460 -20.04 -0.65 -9.60
N LYS A 461 -21.20 -1.22 -9.29
CA LYS A 461 -22.14 -1.78 -10.25
C LYS A 461 -23.44 -1.04 -10.10
N GLU A 462 -24.04 -0.67 -11.23
CA GLU A 462 -25.34 -0.05 -11.24
C GLU A 462 -26.34 -0.96 -10.49
N PRO A 463 -27.05 -0.43 -9.47
CA PRO A 463 -28.04 -1.19 -8.75
C PRO A 463 -29.08 -1.75 -9.72
N LYS A 464 -29.33 -3.06 -9.65
CA LYS A 464 -30.43 -3.66 -10.41
C LYS A 464 -31.75 -3.14 -9.86
N ASP A 465 -32.59 -2.62 -10.73
CA ASP A 465 -33.95 -2.28 -10.36
C ASP A 465 -34.73 -3.57 -10.02
N ILE A 466 -35.06 -3.72 -8.74
CA ILE A 466 -35.79 -4.88 -8.22
C ILE A 466 -37.31 -4.68 -8.28
N ARG A 467 -37.80 -3.59 -8.91
CA ARG A 467 -39.23 -3.38 -9.10
C ARG A 467 -39.80 -4.41 -10.09
N PRO A 468 -41.02 -4.95 -9.84
CA PRO A 468 -41.57 -6.07 -10.60
C PRO A 468 -41.79 -5.82 -12.09
N ASP A 469 -41.93 -4.56 -12.50
CA ASP A 469 -42.14 -4.10 -13.86
C ASP A 469 -40.88 -4.15 -14.75
N HIS A 470 -39.69 -4.27 -14.16
CA HIS A 470 -38.41 -4.39 -14.86
C HIS A 470 -37.81 -5.81 -14.88
N LEU A 471 -38.41 -6.77 -14.18
CA LEU A 471 -38.08 -8.20 -14.28
C LEU A 471 -38.74 -8.80 -15.53
N CYS A 472 -38.18 -8.51 -16.71
CA CYS A 472 -38.38 -9.38 -17.86
C CYS A 472 -37.69 -10.71 -17.54
N TRP A 473 -38.45 -11.67 -17.01
CA TRP A 473 -38.04 -13.06 -17.03
C TRP A 473 -37.79 -13.41 -18.49
N GLU A 474 -36.52 -13.56 -18.88
CA GLU A 474 -36.19 -14.26 -20.11
C GLU A 474 -36.86 -15.63 -20.01
N ALA A 475 -37.94 -15.81 -20.76
CA ALA A 475 -38.61 -17.10 -20.85
C ALA A 475 -37.57 -18.12 -21.34
N PRO A 476 -37.43 -19.27 -20.68
CA PRO A 476 -36.54 -20.31 -21.18
C PRO A 476 -36.98 -20.66 -22.60
N TYR A 477 -36.03 -20.59 -23.52
CA TYR A 477 -36.16 -20.96 -24.92
C TYR A 477 -36.80 -22.36 -24.99
N ASP A 478 -38.07 -22.43 -25.39
CA ASP A 478 -38.81 -23.67 -25.57
C ASP A 478 -38.24 -24.34 -26.83
N SER A 479 -37.17 -25.14 -26.68
CA SER A 479 -36.66 -26.02 -27.74
C SER A 479 -37.64 -27.17 -27.92
N LYS A 480 -38.80 -26.89 -28.53
CA LYS A 480 -39.72 -27.88 -29.10
C LYS A 480 -39.47 -27.96 -30.59
N GLU A 481 -38.35 -28.56 -30.94
CA GLU A 481 -38.03 -29.10 -32.26
C GLU A 481 -36.81 -29.99 -31.98
N ASP A 482 -37.07 -31.28 -31.70
CA ASP A 482 -36.12 -32.43 -31.72
C ASP A 482 -36.64 -33.63 -30.88
N MET A 483 -37.95 -33.90 -30.88
CA MET A 483 -38.51 -35.17 -30.35
C MET A 483 -39.66 -35.71 -31.23
N GLU A 484 -39.45 -35.75 -32.55
CA GLU A 484 -40.26 -36.58 -33.45
C GLU A 484 -39.35 -37.27 -34.49
N GLU A 485 -38.40 -38.10 -34.04
CA GLU A 485 -37.79 -39.10 -34.95
C GLU A 485 -37.19 -40.31 -34.22
N THR A 486 -37.85 -40.84 -33.18
CA THR A 486 -37.52 -42.16 -32.58
C THR A 486 -38.75 -42.82 -31.97
N ALA A 487 -39.79 -43.04 -32.77
CA ALA A 487 -40.94 -43.88 -32.36
C ALA A 487 -41.58 -44.58 -33.57
N VAL A 488 -40.77 -45.28 -34.38
CA VAL A 488 -41.27 -46.32 -35.30
C VAL A 488 -40.20 -47.42 -35.42
N ALA A 489 -40.21 -48.36 -34.48
CA ALA A 489 -39.78 -49.75 -34.67
C ALA A 489 -39.74 -50.44 -33.29
N GLU A 490 -40.89 -50.91 -32.82
CA GLU A 490 -41.02 -52.10 -31.94
C GLU A 490 -42.50 -52.31 -31.59
N GLU A 491 -43.28 -52.81 -32.55
CA GLU A 491 -44.47 -53.63 -32.28
C GLU A 491 -44.89 -54.33 -33.58
N GLU A 492 -44.36 -55.54 -33.80
CA GLU A 492 -44.96 -56.65 -34.55
C GLU A 492 -43.87 -57.73 -34.70
N VAL A 493 -43.93 -58.80 -33.92
CA VAL A 493 -43.91 -60.21 -34.37
C VAL A 493 -44.14 -61.07 -33.12
N GLU A 494 -45.31 -61.71 -33.13
CA GLU A 494 -45.66 -62.90 -32.36
C GLU A 494 -44.89 -64.13 -32.87
#